data_AF-A0AAW5BP37-F1
#
_entry.id   AF-A0AAW5BP37-F1
#
_cell.length_a   1.000
_cell.length_b   1.000
_cell.length_c   1.000
_cell.angle_alpha   90.00
_cell.angle_beta   90.00
_cell.angle_gamma   90.00
#
_symmetry.space_group_name_H-M   'P 1'
#
loop_
_entity.id
_entity.type
_entity.pdbx_description
1 polymer ?
#
loop_
_entity_poly.entity_id
_entity_poly.type
_entity_poly.pdbx_seq_one_letter_code
_entity_poly.pdbx_strand_id
1 'polypeptide(L)'
;MKCKKKEKTVQSTESMSFFSCVNQVPEFYLISLMNSRFAAIYVDNFINSTSHCTTGDAKLIPVLIPDNEILKSCNRLFTSAFELKKSVAKGITTDISIQSELEIIEEENDNLIACLYSI
;
A
#
# COMPACT_ATOMS: atom_id res chain seq x y z
N MET A 1 -4.05 -4.38 5.34
CA MET A 1 -3.79 -3.00 4.83
C MET A 1 -3.67 -1.90 5.92
N LYS A 2 -2.48 -1.32 6.12
CA LYS A 2 -2.21 -0.27 7.15
C LYS A 2 -2.26 1.18 6.61
N CYS A 3 -1.94 1.42 5.34
CA CYS A 3 -1.95 2.77 4.74
C CYS A 3 -3.31 3.13 4.11
N LYS A 4 -3.77 4.38 4.25
CA LYS A 4 -5.09 4.88 3.80
C LYS A 4 -4.95 6.24 3.11
N LYS A 5 -5.74 6.51 2.06
CA LYS A 5 -5.85 7.83 1.42
C LYS A 5 -6.69 8.79 2.29
N LYS A 6 -6.26 10.04 2.49
CA LYS A 6 -6.99 11.11 3.21
C LYS A 6 -7.22 12.34 2.31
N GLU A 7 -8.40 12.95 2.39
CA GLU A 7 -8.84 14.02 1.45
C GLU A 7 -9.02 15.45 2.03
N LYS A 8 -8.94 15.72 3.35
CA LYS A 8 -9.10 17.10 3.89
C LYS A 8 -8.17 17.41 5.07
N THR A 9 -7.52 18.58 5.05
CA THR A 9 -6.42 19.00 5.95
C THR A 9 -6.77 20.17 6.89
N VAL A 10 -6.49 19.97 8.18
CA VAL A 10 -5.85 20.93 9.10
C VAL A 10 -4.83 20.08 9.88
N GLN A 11 -3.54 20.41 9.81
CA GLN A 11 -2.45 19.51 10.25
C GLN A 11 -1.75 20.02 11.51
N SER A 12 -1.74 19.20 12.56
CA SER A 12 -0.82 19.26 13.71
C SER A 12 0.43 18.42 13.41
N THR A 13 1.52 18.64 14.15
CA THR A 13 2.91 18.12 13.97
C THR A 13 3.06 16.59 13.81
N GLU A 14 1.99 15.82 14.00
CA GLU A 14 1.90 14.37 13.77
C GLU A 14 1.26 13.99 12.42
N SER A 15 0.85 14.98 11.62
CA SER A 15 0.11 14.80 10.36
C SER A 15 1.05 14.66 9.16
N MET A 16 2.07 13.82 9.27
CA MET A 16 2.95 13.54 8.13
C MET A 16 2.16 12.78 7.07
N SER A 17 2.18 13.29 5.84
CA SER A 17 1.52 12.69 4.69
C SER A 17 2.60 12.26 3.70
N PHE A 18 2.44 11.06 3.15
CA PHE A 18 3.39 10.46 2.21
C PHE A 18 2.78 10.52 0.81
N PHE A 19 3.34 11.38 -0.03
CA PHE A 19 2.89 11.61 -1.40
C PHE A 19 4.07 11.48 -2.35
N SER A 20 3.77 11.04 -3.57
CA SER A 20 4.78 11.00 -4.61
C SER A 20 5.04 12.38 -5.17
N CYS A 21 6.32 12.72 -5.34
CA CYS A 21 6.75 13.92 -6.04
C CYS A 21 7.08 13.66 -7.52
N VAL A 22 6.95 12.41 -8.00
CA VAL A 22 7.33 12.00 -9.36
C VAL A 22 6.24 11.17 -10.04
N ASN A 23 5.96 11.47 -11.30
CA ASN A 23 4.88 10.79 -12.05
C ASN A 23 5.14 9.29 -12.29
N GLN A 24 6.41 8.87 -12.25
CA GLN A 24 6.81 7.47 -12.46
C GLN A 24 6.46 6.55 -11.29
N VAL A 25 6.21 7.13 -10.11
CA VAL A 25 5.92 6.41 -8.87
C VAL A 25 4.59 6.94 -8.32
N PRO A 26 3.44 6.64 -8.94
CA PRO A 26 2.16 7.19 -8.52
C PRO A 26 1.74 6.69 -7.13
N GLU A 27 0.81 7.39 -6.49
CA GLU A 27 0.36 7.07 -5.12
C GLU A 27 -0.17 5.66 -4.96
N PHE A 28 -0.92 5.14 -5.95
CA PHE A 28 -1.45 3.77 -5.89
C PHE A 28 -0.33 2.72 -5.83
N TYR A 29 0.79 2.97 -6.50
CA TYR A 29 1.95 2.08 -6.48
C TYR A 29 2.66 2.14 -5.12
N LEU A 30 2.83 3.33 -4.55
CA LEU A 30 3.36 3.47 -3.19
C LEU A 30 2.47 2.74 -2.17
N ILE A 31 1.15 2.81 -2.34
CA ILE A 31 0.21 2.09 -1.47
C ILE A 31 0.36 0.57 -1.65
N SER A 32 0.50 0.07 -2.88
CA SER A 32 0.78 -1.34 -3.16
C SER A 32 2.09 -1.81 -2.50
N LEU A 33 3.17 -1.05 -2.66
CA LEU A 33 4.47 -1.35 -2.06
C LEU A 33 4.39 -1.37 -0.52
N MET A 34 3.83 -0.33 0.08
CA MET A 34 3.75 -0.20 1.54
C MET A 34 2.85 -1.25 2.22
N ASN A 35 1.88 -1.82 1.48
CA ASN A 35 1.03 -2.89 1.99
C ASN A 35 1.55 -4.29 1.67
N SER A 36 2.72 -4.40 1.02
CA SER A 36 3.32 -5.70 0.74
C SER A 36 4.02 -6.30 1.95
N ARG A 37 4.11 -7.63 1.97
CA ARG A 37 4.92 -8.38 2.93
C ARG A 37 6.40 -8.02 2.85
N PHE A 38 6.90 -7.68 1.67
CA PHE A 38 8.26 -7.17 1.48
C PHE A 38 8.51 -5.94 2.36
N ALA A 39 7.67 -4.91 2.27
CA ALA A 39 7.84 -3.68 3.04
C ALA A 39 7.73 -3.95 4.55
N ALA A 40 6.81 -4.83 4.97
CA ALA A 40 6.66 -5.21 6.37
C ALA A 40 7.93 -5.90 6.93
N ILE A 41 8.47 -6.88 6.20
CA ILE A 41 9.69 -7.59 6.57
C ILE A 41 10.89 -6.65 6.57
N TYR A 42 10.99 -5.78 5.56
CA TYR A 42 12.11 -4.84 5.44
C TYR A 42 12.16 -3.87 6.61
N VAL A 43 11.02 -3.27 6.98
CA VAL A 43 10.95 -2.36 8.13
C VAL A 43 11.32 -3.09 9.41
N ASP A 44 10.74 -4.26 9.66
CA ASP A 44 10.93 -5.03 10.90
C ASP A 44 12.40 -5.46 11.11
N ASN A 45 13.09 -5.83 10.02
CA ASN A 45 14.46 -6.34 10.08
C ASN A 45 15.54 -5.25 9.99
N PHE A 46 15.31 -4.17 9.22
CA PHE A 46 16.37 -3.22 8.87
C PHE A 46 16.17 -1.79 9.35
N ILE A 47 14.93 -1.38 9.64
CA ILE A 47 14.65 0.01 10.00
C ILE A 47 14.30 0.11 11.48
N ASN A 48 13.27 -0.61 11.91
CA ASN A 48 12.70 -0.49 13.24
C ASN A 48 11.94 -1.77 13.59
N SER A 49 12.43 -2.51 14.58
CA SER A 49 11.82 -3.76 15.06
C SER A 49 10.57 -3.57 15.92
N THR A 50 9.98 -2.37 15.89
CA THR A 50 8.69 -2.09 16.52
C THR A 50 7.57 -2.13 15.48
N SER A 51 6.37 -2.52 15.91
CA SER A 51 5.22 -2.73 15.01
C SER A 51 4.66 -1.46 14.36
N HIS A 52 5.12 -0.28 14.79
CA HIS A 52 4.68 1.04 14.34
C HIS A 52 5.65 1.63 13.30
N CYS A 53 5.27 1.58 12.03
CA CYS A 53 5.99 2.27 10.95
C CYS A 53 5.57 3.74 10.89
N THR A 54 6.51 4.65 11.11
CA THR A 54 6.32 6.10 10.98
C THR A 54 6.65 6.57 9.55
N THR A 55 6.28 7.81 9.21
CA THR A 55 6.67 8.39 7.91
C THR A 55 8.18 8.61 7.78
N GLY A 56 8.93 8.66 8.89
CA GLY A 56 10.40 8.63 8.86
C GLY A 56 10.91 7.29 8.36
N ASP A 57 10.35 6.20 8.88
CA ASP A 57 10.72 4.83 8.52
C ASP A 57 10.38 4.53 7.06
N ALA A 58 9.20 4.98 6.59
CA ALA A 58 8.77 4.79 5.20
C ALA A 58 9.75 5.39 4.16
N LYS A 59 10.49 6.45 4.52
CA LYS A 59 11.51 7.07 3.63
C LYS A 59 12.75 6.19 3.45
N LEU A 60 12.97 5.23 4.34
CA LEU A 60 14.12 4.34 4.30
C LEU A 60 13.84 3.06 3.49
N ILE A 61 12.59 2.84 3.07
CA ILE A 61 12.23 1.71 2.22
C ILE A 61 12.75 1.98 0.80
N PRO A 62 13.53 1.07 0.20
CA PRO A 62 14.00 1.22 -1.17
C PRO A 62 12.80 1.16 -2.12
N VAL A 63 12.59 2.21 -2.93
CA VAL A 63 11.51 2.26 -3.93
C VAL A 63 12.11 2.07 -5.32
N LEU A 64 11.83 0.94 -5.96
CA LEU A 64 12.18 0.70 -7.36
C LEU A 64 11.21 1.47 -8.27
N ILE A 65 11.71 1.96 -9.40
CA ILE A 65 10.88 2.59 -10.44
C ILE A 65 10.23 1.46 -11.25
N PRO A 66 8.90 1.28 -11.18
CA PRO A 66 8.22 0.21 -11.89
C PRO A 66 8.13 0.52 -13.39
N ASP A 67 8.01 -0.53 -14.20
CA ASP A 67 7.62 -0.39 -15.61
C ASP A 67 6.10 -0.18 -15.75
N ASN A 68 5.66 0.09 -16.98
CA ASN A 68 4.24 0.35 -17.26
C ASN A 68 3.32 -0.85 -17.02
N GLU A 69 3.82 -2.08 -17.18
CA GLU A 69 3.01 -3.29 -16.99
C GLU A 69 2.78 -3.58 -15.50
N ILE A 70 3.81 -3.38 -14.69
CA ILE A 70 3.73 -3.45 -13.23
C ILE A 70 2.82 -2.35 -12.71
N LEU A 71 2.96 -1.11 -13.20
CA LEU A 71 2.06 -0.01 -12.82
C LEU A 71 0.59 -0.32 -13.13
N LYS A 72 0.32 -0.88 -14.31
CA LYS A 72 -1.04 -1.27 -14.70
C LYS A 72 -1.60 -2.36 -13.77
N SER A 73 -0.76 -3.32 -13.40
CA SER A 73 -1.11 -4.39 -12.46
C SER A 73 -1.39 -3.85 -11.06
N CYS A 74 -0.51 -2.99 -10.52
CA CYS A 74 -0.73 -2.31 -9.24
C CYS A 74 -2.01 -1.49 -9.24
N ASN A 75 -2.29 -0.75 -10.31
CA ASN A 75 -3.50 0.06 -10.41
C ASN A 75 -4.78 -0.80 -10.42
N ARG A 76 -4.75 -1.94 -11.12
CA ARG A 76 -5.85 -2.92 -11.11
C ARG A 76 -6.12 -3.40 -9.68
N LEU A 77 -5.11 -3.91 -9.00
CA LEU A 77 -5.21 -4.42 -7.63
C LEU A 77 -5.70 -3.35 -6.65
N PHE A 78 -5.09 -2.16 -6.73
CA PHE A 78 -5.46 -1.03 -5.89
C PHE A 78 -6.92 -0.63 -6.09
N THR A 79 -7.39 -0.54 -7.35
CA THR A 79 -8.77 -0.16 -7.67
C THR A 79 -9.74 -1.22 -7.14
N SER A 80 -9.46 -2.50 -7.36
CA SER A 80 -10.29 -3.60 -6.83
C SER A 80 -10.38 -3.55 -5.29
N ALA A 81 -9.24 -3.45 -4.59
CA ALA A 81 -9.24 -3.35 -3.13
C ALA A 81 -9.96 -2.09 -2.62
N PHE A 82 -9.81 -0.97 -3.33
CA PHE A 82 -10.47 0.29 -2.99
C PHE A 82 -11.99 0.19 -3.14
N GLU A 83 -12.48 -0.43 -4.21
CA GLU A 83 -13.91 -0.63 -4.45
C GLU A 83 -14.55 -1.55 -3.41
N LEU A 84 -13.88 -2.65 -3.04
CA LEU A 84 -14.33 -3.55 -1.97
C LEU A 84 -14.45 -2.80 -0.64
N LYS A 85 -13.45 -2.00 -0.26
CA LYS A 85 -13.53 -1.22 0.97
C LYS A 85 -14.57 -0.11 0.91
N LYS A 86 -14.80 0.45 -0.28
CA LYS A 86 -15.82 1.47 -0.50
C LYS A 86 -17.23 0.87 -0.41
N SER A 87 -17.46 -0.38 -0.82
CA SER A 87 -18.76 -1.05 -0.69
C SER A 87 -19.09 -1.35 0.77
N VAL A 88 -18.10 -1.77 1.58
CA VAL A 88 -18.24 -1.92 3.03
C VAL A 88 -18.55 -0.58 3.69
N ALA A 89 -17.81 0.48 3.36
CA ALA A 89 -18.03 1.82 3.93
C ALA A 89 -19.43 2.39 3.62
N LYS A 90 -20.05 1.96 2.50
CA LYS A 90 -21.41 2.31 2.12
C LYS A 90 -22.48 1.40 2.75
N GLY A 91 -22.09 0.38 3.51
CA GLY A 91 -23.00 -0.59 4.11
C GLY A 91 -23.65 -1.55 3.10
N ILE A 92 -23.10 -1.66 1.88
CA ILE A 92 -23.60 -2.56 0.84
C ILE A 92 -23.22 -4.01 1.15
N THR A 93 -22.07 -4.20 1.80
CA THR A 93 -21.50 -5.51 2.12
C THR A 93 -20.82 -5.46 3.49
N THR A 94 -20.53 -6.61 4.09
CA THR A 94 -19.86 -6.71 5.41
C THR A 94 -18.37 -7.01 5.25
N ASP A 95 -17.54 -6.64 6.23
CA ASP A 95 -16.11 -6.98 6.23
C ASP A 95 -15.86 -8.48 6.06
N ILE A 96 -16.72 -9.32 6.66
CA ILE A 96 -16.65 -10.79 6.56
C ILE A 96 -16.82 -11.24 5.11
N SER A 97 -17.72 -10.59 4.35
CA SER A 97 -18.01 -10.99 2.97
C SER A 97 -16.88 -10.68 2.00
N ILE A 98 -16.08 -9.63 2.26
CA ILE A 98 -14.97 -9.23 1.38
C ILE A 98 -13.62 -9.77 1.84
N GLN A 99 -13.53 -10.37 3.03
CA GLN A 99 -12.27 -10.78 3.64
C GLN A 99 -11.48 -11.71 2.72
N SER A 100 -12.11 -12.76 2.20
CA SER A 100 -11.45 -13.73 1.31
C SER A 100 -11.01 -13.13 -0.02
N GLU A 101 -11.80 -12.20 -0.58
CA GLU A 101 -11.44 -11.52 -1.82
C GLU A 101 -10.28 -10.54 -1.61
N LEU A 102 -10.27 -9.85 -0.46
CA LEU A 102 -9.18 -8.97 -0.08
C LEU A 102 -7.89 -9.73 0.20
N GLU A 103 -7.96 -10.92 0.80
CA GLU A 103 -6.80 -11.81 1.01
C GLU A 103 -6.16 -12.22 -0.31
N ILE A 104 -6.96 -12.59 -1.32
CA ILE A 104 -6.46 -12.90 -2.67
C ILE A 104 -5.76 -11.68 -3.28
N ILE A 105 -6.32 -10.48 -3.13
CA ILE A 105 -5.71 -9.25 -3.65
C ILE A 105 -4.40 -8.92 -2.90
N GLU A 106 -4.35 -9.12 -1.58
CA GLU A 106 -3.14 -8.93 -0.78
C GLU A 106 -2.05 -9.93 -1.20
N GLU A 107 -2.39 -11.19 -1.48
CA GLU A 107 -1.46 -12.21 -1.98
C GLU A 107 -0.97 -11.90 -3.41
N GLU A 108 -1.85 -11.50 -4.33
CA GLU A 108 -1.45 -11.06 -5.68
C GLU A 108 -0.50 -9.85 -5.61
N ASN A 109 -0.76 -8.90 -4.71
CA ASN A 109 0.10 -7.74 -4.50
C ASN A 109 1.47 -8.14 -3.95
N ASP A 110 1.51 -9.08 -3.00
CA ASP A 110 2.76 -9.60 -2.46
C ASP A 110 3.62 -10.27 -3.52
N ASN A 111 3.02 -11.12 -4.36
CA ASN A 111 3.71 -11.77 -5.47
C ASN A 111 4.24 -10.76 -6.50
N LEU A 112 3.44 -9.74 -6.84
CA LEU A 112 3.85 -8.69 -7.77
C LEU A 112 5.06 -7.90 -7.26
N ILE A 113 5.05 -7.51 -5.98
CA ILE A 113 6.16 -6.78 -5.38
C ILE A 113 7.38 -7.70 -5.21
N ALA A 114 7.21 -8.95 -4.82
CA ALA A 114 8.30 -9.92 -4.75
C ALA A 114 9.00 -10.07 -6.12
N CYS A 115 8.24 -10.22 -7.21
CA CYS A 115 8.78 -10.23 -8.57
C CYS A 115 9.55 -8.95 -8.92
N LEU A 116 9.02 -7.77 -8.57
CA LEU A 116 9.69 -6.49 -8.83
C LEU A 116 11.05 -6.38 -8.13
N TYR A 117 11.16 -6.90 -6.91
CA TYR A 117 12.41 -6.91 -6.13
C TYR A 117 13.27 -8.16 -6.38
N SER A 118 12.80 -9.09 -7.21
CA SER A 118 13.46 -10.38 -7.49
C SER A 118 13.73 -11.23 -6.24
N ILE A 119 12.74 -11.31 -5.35
CA ILE A 119 12.75 -12.05 -4.08
C ILE A 119 11.72 -13.18 -4.10
#